data_AF-A0A3B9GJ48-F1
#
_entry.id   AF-A0A3B9GJ48-F1
#
_cell.length_a   1.000
_cell.length_b   1.000
_cell.length_c   1.000
_cell.angle_alpha   90.00
_cell.angle_beta   90.00
_cell.angle_gamma   90.00
#
_symmetry.space_group_name_H-M   'P 1'
#
loop_
_entity.id
_entity.type
_entity.pdbx_description
1 polymer ?
#
loop_
_entity_poly.entity_id
_entity_poly.type
_entity_poly.pdbx_seq_one_letter_code
_entity_poly.pdbx_strand_id
1 'polypeptide(L)'
;MSVREYLGEPFYELQTYHSEPPQDAVSFIGSPRKHPYDDGKILLIVDPHEGDSAILEFRVSDIVCAQDLPSPVTEAGESYPIVRIWMRRGSIGIRYEPFEVDTPLHFLSDSHKLKDKIFGRPRG
;
A
#
# COMPACT_ATOMS: atom_id res chain seq x y z
N MET A 1 -13.65 -2.84 11.65
CA MET A 1 -13.89 -3.35 10.29
C MET A 1 -12.80 -4.36 9.96
N SER A 2 -13.15 -5.47 9.32
CA SER A 2 -12.19 -6.54 8.96
C SER A 2 -11.75 -6.41 7.50
N VAL A 3 -10.50 -6.80 7.20
CA VAL A 3 -9.98 -6.86 5.81
C VAL A 3 -10.90 -7.60 4.84
N ARG A 4 -11.68 -8.58 5.32
CA ARG A 4 -12.64 -9.37 4.54
C ARG A 4 -13.68 -8.50 3.81
N GLU A 5 -14.08 -7.39 4.41
CA GLU A 5 -15.08 -6.49 3.85
C GLU A 5 -14.61 -5.83 2.55
N TYR A 6 -13.30 -5.76 2.31
CA TYR A 6 -12.67 -5.07 1.17
C TYR A 6 -12.39 -5.96 -0.04
N LEU A 7 -12.62 -7.28 0.04
CA LEU A 7 -12.10 -8.23 -0.96
C LEU A 7 -13.15 -8.84 -1.91
N GLY A 8 -14.41 -8.43 -1.85
CA GLY A 8 -15.43 -8.65 -2.91
C GLY A 8 -15.98 -10.07 -3.11
N GLU A 9 -15.18 -11.13 -2.95
CA GLU A 9 -15.50 -12.52 -3.33
C GLU A 9 -15.44 -13.52 -2.14
N PRO A 10 -16.17 -14.65 -2.16
CA PRO A 10 -16.08 -15.70 -1.15
C PRO A 10 -14.73 -16.45 -1.22
N PHE A 11 -13.93 -16.32 -0.16
CA PHE A 11 -12.57 -16.85 -0.05
C PHE A 11 -12.51 -18.28 0.49
N TYR A 12 -11.88 -19.19 -0.25
CA TYR A 12 -11.49 -20.52 0.27
C TYR A 12 -9.98 -20.66 0.54
N GLU A 13 -9.14 -19.70 0.15
CA GLU A 13 -7.67 -19.84 0.27
C GLU A 13 -6.97 -18.75 1.10
N LEU A 14 -7.65 -17.70 1.56
CA LEU A 14 -7.03 -16.78 2.52
C LEU A 14 -7.08 -17.38 3.93
N GLN A 15 -5.96 -18.00 4.31
CA GLN A 15 -5.72 -18.37 5.69
C GLN A 15 -5.52 -17.11 6.52
N THR A 16 -6.60 -16.66 7.17
CA THR A 16 -6.49 -15.73 8.29
C THR A 16 -5.63 -16.40 9.35
N TYR A 17 -4.54 -15.73 9.73
CA TYR A 17 -3.57 -16.17 10.75
C TYR A 17 -2.58 -17.25 10.30
N HIS A 18 -1.40 -16.81 9.85
CA HIS A 18 -0.16 -17.57 10.01
C HIS A 18 0.77 -16.79 10.95
N SER A 19 1.39 -17.48 11.90
CA SER A 19 2.44 -16.92 12.76
C SER A 19 3.73 -16.61 12.00
N GLU A 20 3.85 -17.10 10.76
CA GLU A 20 5.04 -16.96 9.92
C GLU A 20 4.65 -16.47 8.52
N PRO A 21 5.30 -15.44 7.97
CA PRO A 21 5.01 -14.96 6.62
C PRO A 21 5.33 -16.07 5.60
N PRO A 22 4.50 -16.25 4.54
CA PRO A 22 4.82 -17.20 3.48
C PRO A 22 6.20 -16.91 2.90
N GLN A 23 7.06 -17.94 2.80
CA GLN A 23 8.46 -17.77 2.37
C GLN A 23 8.59 -17.08 1.00
N ASP A 24 7.61 -17.26 0.12
CA ASP A 24 7.61 -16.68 -1.23
C ASP A 24 6.57 -15.56 -1.43
N ALA A 25 6.45 -14.68 -0.44
CA ALA A 25 5.60 -13.50 -0.54
C ALA A 25 6.33 -12.20 -0.20
N VAL A 26 5.76 -11.09 -0.65
CA VAL A 26 6.21 -9.73 -0.32
C VAL A 26 5.10 -9.02 0.45
N SER A 27 5.44 -8.45 1.60
CA SER A 27 4.46 -7.77 2.46
C SER A 27 4.32 -6.28 2.12
N PHE A 28 3.09 -5.79 2.22
CA PHE A 28 2.73 -4.39 2.12
C PHE A 28 1.81 -4.02 3.27
N ILE A 29 1.96 -2.81 3.81
CA ILE A 29 1.18 -2.31 4.94
C ILE A 29 0.52 -1.01 4.54
N GLY A 30 -0.75 -0.86 4.86
CA GLY A 30 -1.49 0.38 4.61
C GLY A 30 -2.98 0.22 4.89
N SER A 31 -3.74 1.25 4.52
CA SER A 31 -5.19 1.24 4.64
C SER A 31 -5.83 0.66 3.38
N PRO A 32 -6.62 -0.41 3.50
CA PRO A 32 -7.27 -1.04 2.36
C PRO A 32 -8.48 -0.22 1.89
N ARG A 33 -8.71 -0.18 0.59
CA ARG A 33 -9.90 0.37 -0.06
C ARG A 33 -10.33 -0.55 -1.21
N LYS A 34 -11.64 -0.69 -1.42
CA LYS A 34 -12.16 -1.34 -2.63
C LYS A 34 -11.82 -0.49 -3.85
N HIS A 35 -11.45 -1.13 -4.94
CA HIS A 35 -11.34 -0.43 -6.21
C HIS A 35 -12.75 -0.02 -6.70
N PRO A 36 -12.95 1.23 -7.13
CA PRO A 36 -14.30 1.78 -7.40
C PRO A 36 -15.04 1.13 -8.58
N TYR A 37 -14.32 0.45 -9.48
CA TYR A 37 -14.86 -0.10 -10.72
C TYR A 37 -14.51 -1.57 -10.99
N ASP A 38 -13.74 -2.21 -10.11
CA ASP A 38 -13.20 -3.56 -10.36
C ASP A 38 -13.08 -4.32 -9.03
N ASP A 39 -14.06 -5.17 -8.73
CA ASP A 39 -14.11 -5.92 -7.47
C ASP A 39 -12.97 -6.96 -7.36
N GLY A 40 -12.29 -7.29 -8.47
CA GLY A 40 -11.11 -8.14 -8.48
C GLY A 40 -9.81 -7.44 -8.05
N LYS A 41 -9.89 -6.16 -7.68
CA LYS A 41 -8.75 -5.34 -7.30
C LYS A 41 -8.92 -4.66 -5.95
N ILE A 42 -7.79 -4.47 -5.28
CA ILE A 42 -7.70 -3.74 -4.02
C ILE A 42 -6.74 -2.56 -4.18
N LEU A 43 -7.11 -1.43 -3.58
CA LEU A 43 -6.25 -0.28 -3.38
C LEU A 43 -5.70 -0.32 -1.95
N LEU A 44 -4.41 -0.09 -1.80
CA LEU A 44 -3.73 0.03 -0.52
C LEU A 44 -3.11 1.43 -0.43
N ILE A 45 -3.62 2.23 0.49
CA ILE A 45 -3.09 3.56 0.79
C ILE A 45 -1.98 3.37 1.82
N VAL A 46 -0.73 3.51 1.38
CA VAL A 46 0.45 3.39 2.24
C VAL A 46 0.71 4.74 2.86
N ASP A 47 0.55 4.82 4.18
CA ASP A 47 0.80 6.03 4.95
C ASP A 47 2.32 6.19 5.16
N PRO A 48 2.89 7.38 4.94
CA PRO A 48 4.32 7.56 5.03
C PRO A 48 4.73 7.71 6.49
N HIS A 49 5.20 6.61 7.10
CA HIS A 49 5.94 6.74 8.35
C HIS A 49 7.42 7.12 8.09
N GLU A 50 7.96 6.90 6.88
CA GLU A 50 9.35 7.23 6.50
C GLU A 50 9.55 7.59 5.01
N GLY A 51 8.53 8.08 4.28
CA GLY A 51 8.66 8.34 2.82
C GLY A 51 7.52 9.14 2.19
N ASP A 52 7.29 8.97 0.88
CA ASP A 52 6.12 9.52 0.18
C ASP A 52 4.90 8.61 0.37
N SER A 53 3.73 9.19 0.59
CA SER A 53 2.46 8.45 0.57
C SER A 53 2.26 7.84 -0.82
N ALA A 54 1.89 6.57 -0.87
CA ALA A 54 1.70 5.86 -2.13
C ALA A 54 0.36 5.14 -2.15
N ILE A 55 -0.32 5.23 -3.29
CA ILE A 55 -1.47 4.36 -3.56
C ILE A 55 -0.93 3.19 -4.38
N LEU A 56 -1.12 1.98 -3.86
CA LEU A 56 -0.77 0.74 -4.54
C LEU A 56 -2.06 0.03 -4.95
N GLU A 57 -2.07 -0.55 -6.15
CA GLU A 57 -3.16 -1.39 -6.63
C GLU A 57 -2.65 -2.80 -6.90
N PHE A 58 -3.43 -3.78 -6.45
CA PHE A 58 -3.13 -5.19 -6.60
C PHE A 58 -4.37 -5.98 -7.03
N ARG A 59 -4.15 -7.12 -7.69
CA ARG A 59 -5.21 -8.11 -7.89
C ARG A 59 -5.47 -8.85 -6.59
N VAL A 60 -6.74 -9.02 -6.25
CA VAL A 60 -7.18 -9.74 -5.05
C VAL A 60 -6.75 -11.22 -5.10
N SER A 61 -6.76 -11.83 -6.29
CA SER A 61 -6.32 -13.23 -6.53
C SER A 61 -4.84 -13.51 -6.23
N ASP A 62 -4.04 -12.45 -6.08
CA ASP A 62 -2.60 -12.54 -5.83
C ASP A 62 -2.24 -12.38 -4.35
N ILE A 63 -3.24 -12.10 -3.50
CA ILE A 63 -3.08 -12.04 -2.06
C ILE A 63 -2.97 -13.46 -1.51
N VAL A 64 -1.84 -13.77 -0.89
CA VAL A 64 -1.58 -15.07 -0.26
C VAL A 64 -2.05 -15.08 1.19
N CYS A 65 -1.88 -13.96 1.89
CA CYS A 65 -2.29 -13.80 3.27
C CYS A 65 -2.63 -12.33 3.56
N ALA A 66 -3.51 -12.10 4.52
CA ALA A 66 -3.83 -10.77 5.02
C ALA A 66 -4.00 -10.80 6.55
N GLN A 67 -3.55 -9.74 7.21
CA GLN A 67 -3.63 -9.55 8.65
C GLN A 67 -4.17 -8.15 8.97
N ASP A 68 -5.21 -8.07 9.79
CA ASP A 68 -5.66 -6.82 10.39
C ASP A 68 -4.64 -6.36 11.45
N LEU A 69 -4.17 -5.11 11.35
CA LEU A 69 -3.27 -4.48 12.32
C LEU A 69 -4.05 -3.57 13.27
N PRO A 70 -3.51 -3.26 14.47
CA PRO A 70 -4.09 -2.27 15.36
C PRO A 70 -4.32 -0.94 14.63
N SER A 71 -5.58 -0.52 14.57
CA SER A 71 -5.98 0.72 13.88
C SER A 71 -5.65 1.91 14.77
N PRO A 72 -4.78 2.85 14.34
CA PRO A 72 -4.58 4.08 15.07
C PRO A 72 -5.89 4.89 15.09
N VAL A 73 -6.12 5.55 16.22
CA VAL A 73 -7.28 6.42 16.43
C VAL A 73 -6.78 7.84 16.32
N THR A 74 -7.40 8.62 15.45
CA THR A 74 -7.12 10.05 15.32
C THR A 74 -7.65 10.82 16.53
N GLU A 75 -7.17 12.04 16.75
CA GLU A 75 -7.66 12.91 17.83
C GLU A 75 -9.16 13.23 17.73
N ALA A 76 -9.72 13.12 16.51
CA ALA A 76 -11.15 13.26 16.24
C ALA A 76 -11.98 12.01 16.60
N GLY A 77 -11.35 10.94 17.08
CA GLY A 77 -12.00 9.67 17.39
C GLY A 77 -12.27 8.78 16.18
N GLU A 78 -11.80 9.16 14.98
CA GLU A 78 -11.90 8.32 13.79
C GLU A 78 -10.81 7.25 13.80
N SER A 79 -11.20 5.99 13.63
CA SER A 79 -10.26 4.88 13.44
C SER A 79 -10.23 4.49 11.96
N TYR A 80 -9.04 4.36 11.39
CA TYR A 80 -8.88 3.84 10.04
C TYR A 80 -8.21 2.46 10.09
N PRO A 81 -8.76 1.47 9.35
CA PRO A 81 -8.17 0.14 9.34
C PRO A 81 -6.80 0.18 8.69
N ILE A 82 -5.85 -0.50 9.32
CA ILE A 82 -4.55 -0.81 8.74
C ILE A 82 -4.48 -2.32 8.57
N VAL A 83 -4.02 -2.76 7.42
CA VAL A 83 -3.79 -4.18 7.15
C VAL A 83 -2.35 -4.39 6.69
N ARG A 84 -1.85 -5.59 6.95
CA ARG A 84 -0.68 -6.14 6.27
C ARG A 84 -1.17 -7.19 5.29
N ILE A 85 -0.87 -7.01 4.01
CA ILE A 85 -1.14 -8.00 2.96
C ILE A 85 0.18 -8.60 2.49
N TRP A 86 0.16 -9.90 2.18
CA TRP A 86 1.27 -10.61 1.56
C TRP A 86 0.88 -10.99 0.14
N MET A 87 1.60 -10.44 -0.83
CA MET A 87 1.41 -10.70 -2.24
C MET A 87 2.33 -11.82 -2.70
N ARG A 88 1.85 -12.70 -3.58
CA ARG A 88 2.67 -13.72 -4.24
C ARG A 88 3.84 -13.05 -4.97
N ARG A 89 5.06 -13.59 -4.82
CA ARG A 89 6.22 -13.04 -5.53
C ARG A 89 6.03 -13.15 -7.06
N GLY A 90 6.39 -12.09 -7.78
CA GLY A 90 6.21 -12.01 -9.23
C GLY A 90 4.84 -11.51 -9.68
N SER A 91 3.89 -11.29 -8.76
CA SER A 91 2.63 -10.62 -9.07
C SER A 91 2.85 -9.15 -9.46
N ILE A 92 1.91 -8.63 -10.26
CA ILE A 92 1.96 -7.26 -10.78
C ILE A 92 1.22 -6.34 -9.82
N GLY A 93 1.89 -5.26 -9.42
CA GLY A 93 1.28 -4.14 -8.70
C GLY A 93 1.41 -2.84 -9.51
N ILE A 94 0.45 -1.94 -9.34
CA ILE A 94 0.51 -0.59 -9.91
C ILE A 94 0.75 0.39 -8.77
N ARG A 95 1.71 1.31 -8.95
CA ARG A 95 1.95 2.42 -8.03
C ARG A 95 1.49 3.70 -8.69
N TYR A 96 0.59 4.42 -8.04
CA TYR A 96 0.18 5.75 -8.49
C TYR A 96 1.19 6.77 -7.99
N GLU A 97 1.72 7.56 -8.92
CA GLU A 97 2.69 8.61 -8.66
C GLU A 97 2.15 9.94 -9.19
N PRO A 98 1.97 10.95 -8.33
CA PRO A 98 1.48 12.23 -8.79
C PRO A 98 2.58 12.99 -9.57
N PHE A 99 2.14 13.74 -10.58
CA PHE A 99 2.98 14.50 -11.48
C PHE A 99 2.34 15.85 -11.81
N GLU A 100 3.18 16.83 -12.12
CA GLU A 100 2.79 18.10 -12.70
C GLU A 100 2.54 17.92 -14.20
N VAL A 101 1.37 18.42 -14.63
CA VAL A 101 0.90 18.34 -16.01
C VAL A 101 1.59 19.42 -16.83
N ASP A 102 2.79 19.10 -17.33
CA ASP A 102 3.58 19.96 -18.21
C ASP A 102 4.16 19.17 -19.40
N THR A 103 4.83 19.85 -20.33
CA THR A 103 5.53 19.26 -21.47
C THR A 103 7.02 19.59 -21.40
N PRO A 104 7.88 18.69 -20.89
CA PRO A 104 7.62 17.29 -20.51
C PRO A 104 6.92 17.14 -19.14
N LEU A 105 6.35 15.97 -18.87
CA LEU A 105 5.78 15.66 -17.55
C LEU A 105 6.84 15.79 -16.46
N HIS A 106 6.47 16.40 -15.34
CA HIS A 106 7.36 16.59 -14.20
C HIS A 106 6.85 15.79 -13.00
N PHE A 107 7.55 14.73 -12.61
CA PHE A 107 7.16 13.90 -11.46
C PHE A 107 7.63 14.52 -10.15
N LEU A 108 6.79 14.47 -9.12
CA LEU A 108 7.11 15.10 -7.83
C LEU A 108 8.29 14.43 -7.13
N SER A 109 8.48 13.12 -7.33
CA SER A 109 9.59 12.35 -6.75
C SER A 109 10.98 12.80 -7.24
N ASP A 110 11.06 13.42 -8.42
CA ASP A 110 12.32 13.97 -8.94
C ASP A 110 12.80 15.18 -8.12
N SER A 111 11.88 15.87 -7.45
CA SER A 111 12.21 17.05 -6.63
C SER A 111 12.95 16.70 -5.33
N HIS A 112 12.74 15.51 -4.76
CA HIS A 112 13.51 15.05 -3.59
C HIS A 112 14.96 14.70 -3.93
N LYS A 113 15.20 14.06 -5.08
CA LYS A 113 16.58 13.84 -5.59
C LYS A 113 17.28 15.16 -5.92
N LEU A 114 16.52 16.20 -6.28
CA LEU A 114 17.05 17.54 -6.49
C LEU A 114 17.42 18.23 -5.17
N LYS A 115 16.62 18.08 -4.11
CA LYS A 115 16.95 18.61 -2.76
C LYS A 115 18.22 17.97 -2.18
N ASP A 116 18.39 16.66 -2.30
CA ASP A 116 19.62 15.98 -1.82
C ASP A 116 20.86 16.36 -2.62
N LYS A 117 20.71 16.66 -3.92
CA LYS A 117 21.80 17.18 -4.76
C LYS A 117 22.14 18.64 -4.47
N ILE A 118 21.15 19.47 -4.14
CA ILE A 118 21.32 20.91 -3.87
C ILE A 118 21.80 21.16 -2.43
N PHE A 119 21.32 20.40 -1.46
CA PHE A 119 21.66 20.54 -0.03
C PHE A 119 22.70 19.50 0.45
N GLY A 120 23.62 19.12 -0.43
CA GLY A 120 24.68 18.15 -0.14
C GLY A 120 25.29 18.30 1.26
N ARG A 121 25.32 17.17 1.99
CA ARG A 121 25.93 16.90 3.31
C ARG A 121 26.70 18.07 3.95
N PRO A 122 26.34 18.53 5.16
CA PRO A 122 27.33 19.17 6.00
C PRO A 122 28.39 18.12 6.35
N ARG A 123 29.63 18.36 5.92
CA ARG A 123 30.80 17.66 6.45
C ARG A 123 30.89 18.00 7.94
N GLY A 124 30.79 16.98 8.79
CA GLY A 124 31.10 17.02 10.22
C GLY A 124 31.53 15.63 10.63
#